data_AF-A0A9E5Y8D2-F1
#
_entry.id   AF-A0A9E5Y8D2-F1
#
_cell.length_a   1.000
_cell.length_b   1.000
_cell.length_c   1.000
_cell.angle_alpha   90.00
_cell.angle_beta   90.00
_cell.angle_gamma   90.00
#
_symmetry.space_group_name_H-M   'P 1'
#
loop_
_entity.id
_entity.type
_entity.pdbx_description
1 polymer ?
#
loop_
_entity_poly.entity_id
_entity_poly.type
_entity_poly.pdbx_seq_one_letter_code
_entity_poly.pdbx_strand_id
1 'polypeptide(L)'
;MQVGPVVSFHLLVIFWVIRVVIITFFCSFLGWLGIRILDVLTPTIHQRKIIGENPISIAFFIAGFIIFLGCIIHGVSTSPIAIGRSLLTSLIDFNQLELLTINFFVSLLVAVALFNIFNKLTPKIRFFAIKDNSIAVGIYVFSYFVFLGIVLHAALTMSL
;
A
#
# COMPACT_ATOMS: atom_id res chain seq x y z
N MET A 1 -0.88 -8.18 43.28
CA MET A 1 -1.19 -7.47 42.02
C MET A 1 -0.57 -8.26 40.88
N GLN A 2 -1.38 -8.85 40.02
CA GLN A 2 -0.88 -9.60 38.86
C GLN A 2 -0.46 -8.57 37.80
N VAL A 3 0.86 -8.43 37.61
CA VAL A 3 1.44 -7.56 36.58
C VAL A 3 1.76 -8.44 35.38
N GLY A 4 0.74 -8.85 34.65
CA GLY A 4 0.88 -9.70 33.47
C GLY A 4 -0.45 -9.90 32.75
N PRO A 5 -0.46 -10.15 31.43
CA PRO A 5 -1.70 -10.39 30.71
C PRO A 5 -2.41 -11.60 31.32
N VAL A 6 -3.72 -11.50 31.55
CA VAL A 6 -4.58 -12.61 32.00
C VAL A 6 -4.67 -13.72 30.91
N VAL A 7 -4.06 -13.47 29.74
CA VAL A 7 -4.17 -14.24 28.51
C VAL A 7 -2.80 -14.85 28.17
N SER A 8 -2.77 -16.13 27.78
CA SER A 8 -1.55 -16.83 27.38
C SER A 8 -0.83 -16.14 26.21
N PHE A 9 0.50 -16.08 26.27
CA PHE A 9 1.35 -15.54 25.20
C PHE A 9 1.07 -16.19 23.84
N HIS A 10 0.87 -17.52 23.80
CA HIS A 10 0.56 -18.23 22.57
C HIS A 10 -0.73 -17.74 21.92
N LEU A 11 -1.74 -17.41 22.73
CA LEU A 11 -3.00 -16.88 22.25
C LEU A 11 -2.80 -15.47 21.67
N LEU A 12 -2.01 -14.62 22.33
CA LEU A 12 -1.65 -13.31 21.79
C LEU A 12 -0.91 -13.41 20.44
N VAL A 13 0.03 -14.34 20.31
CA VAL A 13 0.75 -14.58 19.05
C VAL A 13 -0.21 -15.03 17.94
N ILE A 14 -1.13 -15.96 18.22
CA ILE A 14 -2.13 -16.41 17.24
C ILE A 14 -2.99 -15.24 16.77
N PHE A 15 -3.52 -14.44 17.71
CA PHE A 15 -4.32 -13.26 17.38
C PHE A 15 -3.52 -12.24 16.56
N TRP A 16 -2.25 -12.02 16.92
CA TRP A 16 -1.37 -11.15 16.16
C TRP A 16 -1.15 -11.66 14.73
N VAL A 17 -0.87 -12.95 14.53
CA VAL A 17 -0.72 -13.54 13.19
C VAL A 17 -2.00 -13.35 12.37
N ILE A 18 -3.17 -13.62 12.96
CA ILE A 18 -4.46 -13.42 12.29
C ILE A 18 -4.63 -11.96 11.87
N ARG A 19 -4.33 -11.00 12.75
CA ARG A 19 -4.38 -9.57 12.46
C ARG A 19 -3.45 -9.21 11.29
N VAL A 20 -2.19 -9.66 11.33
CA VAL A 20 -1.21 -9.40 10.26
C VAL A 20 -1.73 -9.89 8.93
N VAL A 21 -2.28 -11.10 8.89
CA VAL A 21 -2.86 -11.69 7.67
C VAL A 21 -4.02 -10.84 7.16
N ILE A 22 -5.01 -10.53 8.00
CA ILE A 22 -6.21 -9.77 7.60
C ILE A 22 -5.83 -8.39 7.04
N ILE A 23 -5.01 -7.64 7.77
CA ILE A 23 -4.58 -6.30 7.36
C ILE A 23 -3.74 -6.35 6.08
N THR A 24 -2.86 -7.35 5.95
CA THR A 24 -2.04 -7.51 4.73
C THR A 24 -2.91 -7.81 3.51
N PHE A 25 -3.93 -8.65 3.64
CA PHE A 25 -4.89 -8.92 2.57
C PHE A 25 -5.68 -7.66 2.19
N PHE A 26 -6.16 -6.92 3.18
CA PHE A 26 -6.90 -5.67 2.94
C PHE A 26 -6.04 -4.62 2.21
N CYS A 27 -4.81 -4.38 2.69
CA CYS A 27 -3.90 -3.45 2.02
C CYS A 27 -3.48 -3.94 0.63
N SER A 28 -3.29 -5.25 0.43
CA SER A 28 -3.02 -5.82 -0.90
C SER A 28 -4.18 -5.59 -1.86
N PHE A 29 -5.43 -5.68 -1.39
CA PHE A 29 -6.61 -5.29 -2.16
C PHE A 29 -6.58 -3.80 -2.53
N LEU A 30 -6.23 -2.91 -1.59
CA LEU A 30 -6.05 -1.49 -1.87
C LEU A 30 -4.93 -1.23 -2.89
N GLY A 31 -3.80 -1.92 -2.79
CA GLY A 31 -2.70 -1.81 -3.76
C GLY A 31 -3.11 -2.24 -5.16
N TRP A 32 -3.82 -3.35 -5.28
CA TRP A 32 -4.40 -3.80 -6.54
C TRP A 32 -5.42 -2.82 -7.12
N LEU A 33 -6.30 -2.27 -6.27
CA LEU A 33 -7.28 -1.25 -6.64
C LEU A 33 -6.59 0.03 -7.10
N GLY A 34 -5.52 0.43 -6.42
CA GLY A 34 -4.67 1.57 -6.75
C GLY A 34 -4.14 1.50 -8.18
N ILE A 35 -3.58 0.36 -8.57
CA ILE A 35 -3.12 0.14 -9.95
C ILE A 35 -4.29 0.20 -10.93
N ARG A 36 -5.46 -0.36 -10.60
CA ARG A 36 -6.65 -0.26 -11.47
C ARG A 36 -7.10 1.19 -11.66
N ILE A 37 -7.10 1.98 -10.60
CA ILE A 37 -7.49 3.39 -10.67
C ILE A 37 -6.44 4.18 -11.46
N LEU A 38 -5.14 3.90 -11.30
CA LEU A 38 -4.09 4.51 -12.12
C LEU A 38 -4.24 4.18 -13.60
N ASP A 39 -4.59 2.95 -13.95
CA ASP A 39 -4.87 2.54 -15.34
C ASP A 39 -6.02 3.38 -15.93
N VAL A 40 -7.07 3.69 -15.13
CA VAL A 40 -8.22 4.51 -15.56
C VAL A 40 -7.88 6.00 -15.62
N LEU A 41 -7.17 6.54 -14.64
CA LEU A 41 -6.81 7.96 -14.55
C LEU A 41 -5.68 8.33 -15.53
N THR A 42 -4.92 7.34 -16.00
CA THR A 42 -3.82 7.50 -16.95
C THR A 42 -4.05 6.61 -18.19
N PRO A 43 -5.16 6.81 -18.94
CA PRO A 43 -5.67 5.86 -19.94
C PRO A 43 -4.72 5.62 -21.11
N THR A 44 -3.68 6.44 -21.26
CA THR A 44 -2.63 6.28 -22.26
C THR A 44 -1.63 5.18 -21.91
N ILE A 45 -1.60 4.65 -20.68
CA ILE A 45 -0.63 3.63 -20.23
C ILE A 45 -1.37 2.35 -19.83
N HIS A 46 -1.39 1.34 -20.70
CA HIS A 46 -1.96 0.02 -20.36
C HIS A 46 -0.91 -0.82 -19.61
N GLN A 47 -0.69 -0.51 -18.32
CA GLN A 47 0.48 -0.95 -17.57
C GLN A 47 0.63 -2.48 -17.51
N ARG A 48 -0.46 -3.21 -17.26
CA ARG A 48 -0.44 -4.67 -17.07
C ARG A 48 -0.03 -5.46 -18.31
N LYS A 49 -0.44 -4.99 -19.50
CA LYS A 49 -0.08 -5.65 -20.76
C LYS A 49 1.39 -5.43 -21.07
N ILE A 50 1.84 -4.19 -20.90
CA ILE A 50 3.20 -3.75 -21.25
C ILE A 50 4.26 -4.32 -20.29
N ILE A 51 3.96 -4.44 -18.99
CA ILE A 51 4.89 -5.03 -18.01
C ILE A 51 5.23 -6.48 -18.37
N GLY A 52 4.25 -7.25 -18.88
CA GLY A 52 4.45 -8.67 -19.21
C GLY A 52 5.37 -8.93 -20.40
N GLU A 53 5.74 -7.90 -21.16
CA GLU A 53 6.55 -8.02 -22.38
C GLU A 53 8.06 -8.12 -22.10
N ASN A 54 8.51 -7.68 -20.92
CA ASN A 54 9.93 -7.61 -20.60
C ASN A 54 10.23 -8.11 -19.17
N PRO A 55 11.16 -9.07 -18.99
CA PRO A 55 11.48 -9.64 -17.68
C PRO A 55 12.00 -8.59 -16.67
N ILE A 56 12.65 -7.52 -17.12
CA ILE A 56 13.12 -6.42 -16.25
C ILE A 56 11.92 -5.67 -15.66
N SER A 57 10.90 -5.40 -16.48
CA SER A 57 9.66 -4.74 -16.04
C SER A 57 8.91 -5.60 -15.04
N ILE A 58 8.85 -6.92 -15.28
CA ILE A 58 8.29 -7.89 -14.34
C ILE A 58 9.07 -7.86 -13.02
N ALA A 59 10.40 -7.82 -13.08
CA ALA A 59 11.24 -7.75 -11.90
C ALA A 59 10.97 -6.47 -11.09
N PHE A 60 10.81 -5.30 -11.73
CA PHE A 60 10.42 -4.06 -11.04
C PHE A 60 9.04 -4.17 -10.39
N PHE A 61 8.06 -4.75 -11.09
CA PHE A 61 6.74 -4.99 -10.53
C PHE A 61 6.81 -5.85 -9.26
N ILE A 62 7.52 -6.99 -9.33
CA ILE A 62 7.70 -7.92 -8.20
C ILE A 62 8.45 -7.23 -7.06
N ALA A 63 9.53 -6.51 -7.35
CA ALA A 63 10.32 -5.80 -6.34
C ALA A 63 9.47 -4.76 -5.60
N GLY A 64 8.66 -3.98 -6.34
CA GLY A 64 7.77 -2.98 -5.76
C GLY A 64 6.71 -3.63 -4.88
N PHE A 65 6.11 -4.72 -5.34
CA PHE A 65 5.14 -5.49 -4.58
C PHE A 65 5.72 -6.07 -3.28
N ILE A 66 6.96 -6.59 -3.32
CA ILE A 66 7.65 -7.10 -2.12
C ILE A 66 7.90 -5.97 -1.12
N ILE A 67 8.37 -4.80 -1.58
CA ILE A 67 8.59 -3.63 -0.71
C ILE A 67 7.26 -3.18 -0.11
N PHE A 68 6.20 -3.11 -0.92
CA PHE A 68 4.86 -2.80 -0.47
C PHE A 68 4.40 -3.75 0.64
N LEU A 69 4.50 -5.07 0.45
CA LEU A 69 4.18 -6.05 1.48
C LEU A 69 5.03 -5.86 2.74
N GLY A 70 6.33 -5.60 2.58
CA GLY A 70 7.23 -5.31 3.70
C GLY A 70 6.78 -4.10 4.51
N CYS A 71 6.39 -3.01 3.86
CA CYS A 71 5.82 -1.83 4.52
C CYS A 71 4.54 -2.18 5.29
N ILE A 72 3.63 -2.95 4.71
CA ILE A 72 2.37 -3.31 5.40
C ILE A 72 2.64 -4.20 6.61
N ILE A 73 3.41 -5.28 6.43
CA ILE A 73 3.74 -6.24 7.49
C ILE A 73 4.47 -5.53 8.63
N HIS A 74 5.44 -4.68 8.30
CA HIS A 74 6.15 -3.88 9.30
C HIS A 74 5.19 -2.92 10.02
N GLY A 75 4.32 -2.22 9.30
CA GLY A 75 3.38 -1.25 9.87
C GLY A 75 2.37 -1.89 10.82
N VAL A 76 1.80 -3.05 10.47
CA VAL A 76 0.88 -3.76 11.36
C VAL A 76 1.61 -4.38 12.56
N SER A 77 2.88 -4.76 12.40
CA SER A 77 3.71 -5.33 13.48
C SER A 77 4.07 -4.29 14.52
N THR A 78 4.27 -3.03 14.11
CA THR A 78 4.58 -1.91 15.01
C THR A 78 3.34 -1.11 15.43
N SER A 79 2.17 -1.42 14.87
CA SER A 79 0.90 -0.78 15.21
C SER A 79 0.54 -1.06 16.68
N PRO A 80 0.25 -0.01 17.49
CA PRO A 80 -0.13 -0.20 18.88
C PRO A 80 -1.31 -1.16 18.99
N ILE A 81 -1.15 -2.23 19.79
CA ILE A 81 -2.29 -3.04 20.20
C ILE A 81 -3.00 -2.23 21.29
N ALA A 82 -4.27 -1.90 21.10
CA ALA A 82 -5.06 -1.20 22.11
C ALA A 82 -5.22 -2.10 23.35
N ILE A 83 -4.32 -1.94 24.32
CA ILE A 83 -4.36 -2.66 25.59
C ILE A 83 -5.64 -2.23 26.34
N GLY A 84 -6.55 -3.17 26.60
CA GLY A 84 -7.82 -2.92 27.29
C GLY A 84 -9.07 -2.95 26.41
N ARG A 85 -8.94 -3.12 25.09
CA ARG A 85 -10.08 -3.44 24.19
C ARG A 85 -10.29 -4.96 24.10
N SER A 86 -11.49 -5.38 23.67
CA SER A 86 -11.78 -6.81 23.47
C SER A 86 -10.81 -7.43 22.45
N LEU A 87 -10.49 -8.72 22.61
CA LEU A 87 -9.62 -9.46 21.68
C LEU A 87 -10.13 -9.39 20.23
N LEU A 88 -11.45 -9.33 20.03
CA LEU A 88 -12.08 -9.27 18.70
C LEU A 88 -11.89 -7.89 18.04
N THR A 89 -12.06 -6.81 18.82
CA THR A 89 -11.73 -5.44 18.37
C THR A 89 -10.24 -5.21 18.14
N SER A 90 -9.37 -6.04 18.73
CA SER A 90 -7.93 -6.01 18.47
C SER A 90 -7.55 -6.68 17.13
N LEU A 91 -8.41 -7.53 16.56
CA LEU A 91 -8.16 -8.17 15.26
C LEU A 91 -8.51 -7.25 14.10
N ILE A 92 -9.67 -6.58 14.21
CA ILE A 92 -10.18 -5.67 13.19
C ILE A 92 -10.67 -4.40 13.91
N ASP A 93 -9.89 -3.33 13.80
CA ASP A 93 -10.31 -2.00 14.22
C ASP A 93 -10.86 -1.25 13.00
N PHE A 94 -12.16 -0.97 13.01
CA PHE A 94 -12.83 -0.25 11.93
C PHE A 94 -12.26 1.16 11.74
N ASN A 95 -11.81 1.82 12.80
CA ASN A 95 -11.19 3.14 12.69
C ASN A 95 -9.87 3.05 11.93
N GLN A 96 -9.09 1.99 12.16
CA GLN A 96 -7.85 1.73 11.42
C GLN A 96 -8.14 1.42 9.95
N LEU A 97 -9.15 0.59 9.66
CA LEU A 97 -9.55 0.30 8.28
C LEU A 97 -10.06 1.54 7.53
N GLU A 98 -10.83 2.39 8.20
CA GLU A 98 -11.29 3.67 7.66
C GLU A 98 -10.11 4.59 7.38
N LEU A 99 -9.19 4.74 8.33
CA LEU A 99 -7.99 5.56 8.18
C LEU A 99 -7.12 5.09 7.00
N LEU A 100 -6.92 3.76 6.85
CA LEU A 100 -6.21 3.17 5.72
C LEU A 100 -6.89 3.52 4.39
N THR A 101 -8.21 3.40 4.35
CA THR A 101 -9.02 3.67 3.16
C THR A 101 -8.95 5.15 2.77
N ILE A 102 -9.12 6.05 3.74
CA ILE A 102 -9.02 7.51 3.51
C ILE A 102 -7.62 7.89 3.04
N ASN A 103 -6.56 7.40 3.71
CA ASN A 103 -5.18 7.68 3.31
C ASN A 103 -4.87 7.15 1.90
N PHE A 104 -5.39 5.97 1.54
CA PHE A 104 -5.31 5.45 0.19
C PHE A 104 -5.92 6.42 -0.85
N PHE A 105 -7.17 6.85 -0.65
CA PHE A 105 -7.82 7.73 -1.62
C PHE A 105 -7.19 9.12 -1.68
N VAL A 106 -6.87 9.72 -0.53
CA VAL A 106 -6.24 11.05 -0.46
C VAL A 106 -4.87 11.01 -1.14
N SER A 107 -4.03 10.04 -0.81
CA SER A 107 -2.70 9.93 -1.41
C SER A 107 -2.76 9.71 -2.93
N LEU A 108 -3.71 8.89 -3.41
CA LEU A 108 -3.91 8.65 -4.83
C LEU A 108 -4.35 9.93 -5.56
N LEU A 109 -5.33 10.66 -5.02
CA LEU A 109 -5.80 11.92 -5.60
C LEU A 109 -4.68 12.97 -5.63
N VAL A 110 -3.93 13.12 -4.54
CA VAL A 110 -2.80 14.05 -4.47
C VAL A 110 -1.71 13.67 -5.45
N ALA A 111 -1.34 12.39 -5.55
CA ALA A 111 -0.33 11.92 -6.49
C ALA A 111 -0.73 12.22 -7.95
N VAL A 112 -1.98 11.95 -8.33
CA VAL A 112 -2.48 12.23 -9.67
C VAL A 112 -2.57 13.73 -9.95
N ALA A 113 -3.06 14.52 -8.99
CA ALA A 113 -3.14 15.97 -9.12
C ALA A 113 -1.75 16.59 -9.33
N LEU A 114 -0.77 16.21 -8.49
CA LEU A 114 0.61 16.68 -8.63
C LEU A 114 1.24 16.22 -9.93
N PHE A 115 1.04 14.97 -10.35
CA PHE A 115 1.52 14.48 -11.65
C PHE A 115 1.02 15.36 -12.81
N ASN A 116 -0.28 15.69 -12.81
CA ASN A 116 -0.88 16.54 -13.83
C ASN A 116 -0.36 17.99 -13.78
N ILE A 117 -0.17 18.54 -12.58
CA ILE A 117 0.42 19.86 -12.40
C ILE A 117 1.85 19.88 -12.95
N PHE A 118 2.69 18.91 -12.58
CA PHE A 118 4.08 18.84 -13.06
C PHE A 118 4.16 18.64 -14.57
N ASN A 119 3.33 17.77 -15.13
CA ASN A 119 3.26 17.60 -16.59
C ASN A 119 2.88 18.92 -17.31
N LYS A 120 1.98 19.72 -16.72
CA LYS A 120 1.63 21.04 -17.27
C LYS A 120 2.75 22.07 -17.11
N LEU A 121 3.46 22.07 -15.99
CA LEU A 121 4.55 23.01 -15.68
C LEU A 121 5.86 22.69 -16.42
N THR A 122 6.05 21.45 -16.88
CA THR A 122 7.27 21.01 -17.58
C THR A 122 6.99 20.57 -19.03
N PRO A 123 6.47 21.47 -19.89
CA PRO A 123 5.97 21.10 -21.23
C PRO A 123 7.05 20.52 -22.17
N LYS A 124 8.33 20.70 -21.85
CA LYS A 124 9.45 20.12 -22.62
C LYS A 124 9.63 18.62 -22.37
N ILE A 125 9.15 18.11 -21.23
CA ILE A 125 9.27 16.70 -20.85
C ILE A 125 7.94 16.02 -21.14
N ARG A 126 7.95 14.97 -21.96
CA ARG A 126 6.73 14.21 -22.30
C ARG A 126 6.52 13.09 -21.29
N PHE A 127 5.88 13.37 -20.16
CA PHE A 127 5.70 12.39 -19.07
C PHE A 127 4.97 11.12 -19.56
N PHE A 128 4.01 11.28 -20.48
CA PHE A 128 3.26 10.16 -21.05
C PHE A 128 4.06 9.29 -22.04
N ALA A 129 5.27 9.68 -22.43
CA ALA A 129 6.11 8.87 -23.32
C ALA A 129 6.61 7.57 -22.66
N ILE A 130 6.51 7.44 -21.33
CA ILE A 130 6.88 6.21 -20.61
C ILE A 130 6.07 5.00 -21.05
N LYS A 131 4.87 5.21 -21.61
CA LYS A 131 3.99 4.13 -22.09
C LYS A 131 4.62 3.30 -23.22
N ASP A 132 5.54 3.89 -23.97
CA ASP A 132 6.12 3.27 -25.16
C ASP A 132 7.35 2.40 -24.80
N ASN A 133 7.74 2.34 -23.53
CA ASN A 133 8.87 1.57 -23.04
C ASN A 133 8.47 0.73 -21.82
N SER A 134 8.52 -0.59 -21.96
CA SER A 134 8.10 -1.51 -20.90
C SER A 134 8.88 -1.31 -19.60
N ILE A 135 10.18 -1.01 -19.66
CA ILE A 135 11.03 -0.81 -18.47
C ILE A 135 10.60 0.45 -17.74
N ALA A 136 10.31 1.53 -18.47
CA ALA A 136 9.81 2.77 -17.89
C ALA A 136 8.45 2.56 -17.19
N VAL A 137 7.54 1.79 -17.80
CA VAL A 137 6.28 1.38 -17.14
C VAL A 137 6.54 0.56 -15.88
N GLY A 138 7.49 -0.38 -15.92
CA GLY A 138 7.88 -1.18 -14.76
C GLY A 138 8.39 -0.31 -13.60
N ILE A 139 9.28 0.64 -13.88
CA ILE A 139 9.78 1.61 -12.89
C ILE A 139 8.64 2.45 -12.33
N TYR A 140 7.72 2.92 -13.18
CA TYR A 140 6.57 3.71 -12.75
C TYR A 140 5.68 2.94 -11.75
N VAL A 141 5.35 1.68 -12.06
CA VAL A 141 4.54 0.84 -11.16
C VAL A 141 5.30 0.46 -9.89
N PHE A 142 6.60 0.20 -9.98
CA PHE A 142 7.48 0.02 -8.82
C PHE A 142 7.41 1.23 -7.89
N SER A 143 7.60 2.44 -8.42
CA SER A 143 7.54 3.68 -7.64
C SER A 143 6.17 3.89 -7.00
N TYR A 144 5.09 3.51 -7.69
CA TYR A 144 3.76 3.56 -7.12
C TYR A 144 3.58 2.60 -5.92
N PHE A 145 4.05 1.36 -6.02
CA PHE A 145 4.01 0.42 -4.89
C PHE A 145 4.79 0.93 -3.68
N VAL A 146 5.97 1.51 -3.90
CA VAL A 146 6.78 2.11 -2.83
C VAL A 146 6.03 3.27 -2.18
N PHE A 147 5.51 4.20 -2.99
CA PHE A 147 4.74 5.34 -2.51
C PHE A 147 3.54 4.89 -1.67
N LEU A 148 2.73 3.97 -2.19
CA LEU A 148 1.55 3.50 -1.50
C LEU A 148 1.90 2.71 -0.23
N GLY A 149 2.98 1.92 -0.27
CA GLY A 149 3.47 1.17 0.88
C GLY A 149 3.84 2.10 2.03
N ILE A 150 4.53 3.21 1.74
CA ILE A 150 4.89 4.23 2.74
C ILE A 150 3.65 4.89 3.34
N VAL A 151 2.67 5.26 2.51
CA VAL A 151 1.42 5.90 2.97
C VAL A 151 0.63 4.97 3.91
N LEU A 152 0.45 3.72 3.51
CA LEU A 152 -0.29 2.74 4.32
C LEU A 152 0.51 2.34 5.57
N HIS A 153 1.84 2.25 5.49
CA HIS A 153 2.68 2.06 6.67
C HIS A 153 2.49 3.19 7.69
N ALA A 154 2.53 4.45 7.24
CA ALA A 154 2.29 5.60 8.09
C ALA A 154 0.92 5.51 8.78
N ALA A 155 -0.14 5.19 8.03
CA ALA A 155 -1.50 5.02 8.57
C ALA A 155 -1.60 3.88 9.59
N LEU A 156 -0.86 2.77 9.41
CA LEU A 156 -0.84 1.65 10.38
C LEU A 156 -0.12 2.00 11.69
N THR A 157 0.91 2.84 11.60
CA THR A 157 1.75 3.24 12.75
C THR A 157 1.25 4.47 13.49
N MET A 158 0.25 5.18 12.94
CA MET A 158 -0.32 6.37 13.56
C MET A 158 -1.07 5.98 14.84
N SER A 159 -0.72 6.60 15.96
CA SER A 159 -1.46 6.46 17.22
C SER A 159 -2.65 7.43 17.22
N LEU A 160 -3.82 6.94 16.81
CA LEU A 160 -5.10 7.64 16.89
C LEU A 160 -5.98 7.06 18.00
#